data_AF-A0A7V1HDU1-F1
#
_entry.id   AF-A0A7V1HDU1-F1
#
_cell.length_a   1.000
_cell.length_b   1.000
_cell.length_c   1.000
_cell.angle_alpha   90.00
_cell.angle_beta   90.00
_cell.angle_gamma   90.00
#
_symmetry.space_group_name_H-M   'P 1'
#
loop_
_entity.id
_entity.type
_entity.pdbx_description
1 polymer ?
#
loop_
_entity_poly.entity_id
_entity_poly.type
_entity_poly.pdbx_seq_one_letter_code
_entity_poly.pdbx_strand_id
1 'polypeptide(L)'
;MYKRRRTQLSFYDTIYDYSVPKDHFLRKLNSVIDWNQFDSYFAGLYPSTVGKPAYNPLLKFKALVLQFLYDLSDRQLEEQLNDRISFRYFLGVDPTDPVPDHTVYCRFRDLLGAETIAQLFNEVVKQARAKRLIKDRLCIVDATHVQAKVNTYRMNSNRNDDTSSGPPSHVDPDASHGHNINQRTSPSLDTKWVSVSIKTAT
;
A
#
# COMPACT_ATOMS: atom_id res chain seq x y z
N MET A 1 -0.01 -19.02 -12.25
CA MET A 1 -1.41 -19.37 -11.98
C MET A 1 -1.77 -18.79 -10.62
N TYR A 2 -2.76 -17.91 -10.59
CA TYR A 2 -3.27 -17.32 -9.35
C TYR A 2 -4.71 -17.76 -9.10
N LYS A 3 -5.17 -17.70 -7.84
CA LYS A 3 -6.54 -18.07 -7.45
C LYS A 3 -7.53 -17.20 -8.23
N ARG A 4 -8.31 -17.80 -9.15
CA ARG A 4 -9.33 -17.07 -9.91
C ARG A 4 -10.40 -16.50 -8.97
N ARG A 5 -10.94 -15.35 -9.34
CA ARG A 5 -12.12 -14.78 -8.66
C ARG A 5 -13.28 -15.75 -8.84
N ARG A 6 -14.05 -15.95 -7.78
CA ARG A 6 -15.26 -16.79 -7.83
C ARG A 6 -16.33 -16.11 -8.67
N THR A 7 -17.00 -16.89 -9.51
CA THR A 7 -18.11 -16.45 -10.37
C THR A 7 -19.48 -16.88 -9.84
N GLN A 8 -19.50 -17.78 -8.85
CA GLN A 8 -20.72 -18.31 -8.23
C GLN A 8 -20.97 -17.68 -6.87
N LEU A 9 -22.25 -17.42 -6.58
CA LEU A 9 -22.72 -16.99 -5.26
C LEU A 9 -22.40 -18.05 -4.21
N SER A 10 -21.73 -17.64 -3.14
CA SER A 10 -21.41 -18.49 -1.99
C SER A 10 -22.40 -18.27 -0.86
N PHE A 11 -22.49 -19.24 0.04
CA PHE A 11 -23.27 -19.09 1.27
C PHE A 11 -22.92 -17.80 2.03
N TYR A 12 -21.65 -17.38 1.98
CA TYR A 12 -21.14 -16.21 2.69
C TYR A 12 -21.57 -14.86 2.10
N ASP A 13 -22.09 -14.81 0.86
CA ASP A 13 -22.58 -13.55 0.28
C ASP A 13 -23.78 -13.01 1.05
N THR A 14 -24.61 -13.91 1.59
CA THR A 14 -25.74 -13.55 2.46
C THR A 14 -25.29 -12.91 3.78
N ILE A 15 -24.17 -13.40 4.35
CA ILE A 15 -23.56 -12.84 5.56
C ILE A 15 -23.07 -11.43 5.27
N TYR A 16 -22.41 -11.20 4.13
CA TYR A 16 -21.97 -9.88 3.75
C TYR A 16 -23.10 -8.88 3.52
N ASP A 17 -24.22 -9.33 2.95
CA ASP A 17 -25.41 -8.48 2.78
C ASP A 17 -26.05 -8.07 4.10
N TYR A 18 -25.96 -8.93 5.13
CA TYR A 18 -26.45 -8.61 6.47
C TYR A 18 -25.46 -7.73 7.25
N SER A 19 -24.16 -8.05 7.21
CA SER A 19 -23.14 -7.40 8.02
C SER A 19 -22.63 -6.07 7.47
N VAL A 20 -22.67 -5.85 6.15
CA VAL A 20 -22.18 -4.62 5.52
C VAL A 20 -23.37 -3.82 4.96
N PRO A 21 -23.72 -2.66 5.55
CA PRO A 21 -24.82 -1.84 5.08
C PRO A 21 -24.71 -1.52 3.59
N LYS A 22 -25.83 -1.55 2.86
CA LYS A 22 -25.86 -1.23 1.42
C LYS A 22 -25.31 0.17 1.13
N ASP A 23 -25.47 1.09 2.07
CA ASP A 23 -25.02 2.48 1.95
C ASP A 23 -23.52 2.69 2.25
N HIS A 24 -22.82 1.63 2.67
CA HIS A 24 -21.42 1.69 3.07
C HIS A 24 -20.52 2.18 1.94
N PHE A 25 -19.58 3.07 2.26
CA PHE A 25 -18.68 3.70 1.29
C PHE A 25 -17.94 2.68 0.41
N LEU A 26 -17.38 1.62 1.00
CA LEU A 26 -16.66 0.57 0.25
C LEU A 26 -17.56 -0.21 -0.72
N ARG A 27 -18.86 -0.34 -0.44
CA ARG A 27 -19.82 -0.95 -1.38
C ARG A 27 -20.02 -0.07 -2.61
N LYS A 28 -20.25 1.22 -2.37
CA LYS A 28 -20.34 2.23 -3.44
C LYS A 28 -19.06 2.27 -4.27
N LEU A 29 -17.90 2.34 -3.61
CA LEU A 29 -16.59 2.36 -4.27
C LEU A 29 -16.38 1.11 -5.15
N ASN A 30 -16.68 -0.08 -4.62
CA ASN A 30 -16.54 -1.34 -5.37
C ASN A 30 -17.46 -1.41 -6.60
N SER A 31 -18.66 -0.82 -6.53
CA SER A 31 -19.61 -0.75 -7.66
C SER A 31 -19.22 0.28 -8.73
N VAL A 32 -18.48 1.31 -8.32
CA VAL A 32 -18.10 2.43 -9.19
C VAL A 32 -16.86 2.09 -10.01
N ILE A 33 -15.92 1.35 -9.44
CA ILE A 33 -14.68 1.00 -10.15
C ILE A 33 -14.92 -0.25 -11.02
N ASP A 34 -14.54 -0.18 -12.29
CA ASP A 34 -14.52 -1.34 -13.17
C ASP A 34 -13.23 -2.14 -12.96
N TRP A 35 -13.32 -3.15 -12.12
CA TRP A 35 -12.17 -3.98 -11.74
C TRP A 35 -11.67 -4.92 -12.85
N ASN A 36 -12.46 -5.15 -13.90
CA ASN A 36 -12.10 -6.10 -14.96
C ASN A 36 -10.93 -5.59 -15.81
N GLN A 37 -10.83 -4.27 -16.00
CA GLN A 37 -9.73 -3.62 -16.71
C GLN A 37 -8.37 -3.89 -16.05
N PHE A 38 -8.37 -3.99 -14.72
CA PHE A 38 -7.16 -4.28 -13.95
C PHE A 38 -6.81 -5.77 -13.99
N ASP A 39 -7.79 -6.68 -14.07
CA ASP A 39 -7.52 -8.12 -14.18
C ASP A 39 -6.75 -8.45 -15.47
N SER A 40 -7.10 -7.80 -16.60
CA SER A 40 -6.33 -7.94 -17.85
C SER A 40 -4.88 -7.43 -17.72
N TYR A 41 -4.66 -6.36 -16.95
CA TYR A 41 -3.31 -5.83 -16.71
C TYR A 41 -2.47 -6.83 -15.91
N PHE A 42 -3.07 -7.48 -14.91
CA PHE A 42 -2.37 -8.40 -14.03
C PHE A 42 -2.18 -9.81 -14.61
N ALA A 43 -2.90 -10.18 -15.67
CA ALA A 43 -2.79 -11.49 -16.31
C ALA A 43 -1.34 -11.81 -16.75
N GLY A 44 -0.57 -10.80 -17.14
CA GLY A 44 0.84 -10.94 -17.56
C GLY A 44 1.86 -11.09 -16.42
N LEU A 45 1.51 -10.76 -15.17
CA LEU A 45 2.48 -10.71 -14.06
C LEU A 45 2.89 -12.07 -13.50
N TYR A 46 2.07 -13.10 -13.69
CA TYR A 46 2.29 -14.42 -13.09
C TYR A 46 2.27 -15.53 -14.15
N PRO A 47 3.34 -15.64 -14.97
CA PRO A 47 3.41 -16.59 -16.09
C PRO A 47 3.57 -18.06 -15.65
N SER A 48 4.03 -18.32 -14.42
CA SER A 48 4.31 -19.69 -13.98
C SER A 48 3.03 -20.52 -13.85
N THR A 49 2.95 -21.67 -14.50
CA THR A 49 1.79 -22.58 -14.43
C THR A 49 1.93 -23.64 -13.33
N VAL A 50 3.10 -23.75 -12.70
CA VAL A 50 3.46 -24.83 -11.78
C VAL A 50 3.60 -24.31 -10.34
N GLY A 51 3.08 -25.08 -9.37
CA GLY A 51 3.22 -24.81 -7.93
C GLY A 51 1.93 -24.36 -7.22
N LYS A 52 2.05 -23.92 -5.96
CA LYS A 52 0.92 -23.42 -5.17
C LYS A 52 0.34 -22.17 -5.85
N PRO A 53 -0.97 -22.09 -6.09
CA PRO A 53 -1.56 -20.93 -6.74
C PRO A 53 -1.33 -19.68 -5.90
N ALA A 54 -0.80 -18.63 -6.54
CA ALA A 54 -0.60 -17.35 -5.88
C ALA A 54 -1.96 -16.70 -5.54
N TYR A 55 -1.97 -15.80 -4.56
CA TYR A 55 -3.12 -14.94 -4.32
C TYR A 55 -3.43 -14.09 -5.56
N ASN A 56 -4.72 -13.83 -5.77
CA ASN A 56 -5.18 -13.04 -6.90
C ASN A 56 -4.53 -11.63 -6.89
N PRO A 57 -3.89 -11.18 -7.99
CA PRO A 57 -3.27 -9.87 -8.04
C PRO A 57 -4.26 -8.72 -7.88
N LEU A 58 -5.51 -8.88 -8.36
CA LEU A 58 -6.57 -7.91 -8.19
C LEU A 58 -6.97 -7.75 -6.72
N LEU A 59 -6.95 -8.84 -5.95
CA LEU A 59 -7.17 -8.82 -4.50
C LEU A 59 -6.07 -8.01 -3.81
N LYS A 60 -4.80 -8.25 -4.17
CA LYS A 60 -3.68 -7.49 -3.62
C LYS A 60 -3.77 -6.01 -3.97
N PHE A 61 -4.13 -5.68 -5.21
CA PHE A 61 -4.30 -4.30 -5.66
C PHE A 61 -5.43 -3.59 -4.90
N LYS A 62 -6.58 -4.25 -4.71
CA LYS A 62 -7.66 -3.72 -3.87
C LYS A 62 -7.21 -3.44 -2.44
N ALA A 63 -6.35 -4.30 -1.89
CA ALA A 63 -5.79 -4.09 -0.56
C ALA A 63 -4.87 -2.86 -0.52
N LEU A 64 -4.07 -2.62 -1.56
CA LEU A 64 -3.28 -1.38 -1.69
C LEU A 64 -4.18 -0.13 -1.74
N VAL A 65 -5.32 -0.21 -2.45
CA VAL A 65 -6.29 0.89 -2.49
C VAL A 65 -6.85 1.18 -1.09
N LEU A 66 -7.13 0.14 -0.29
CA LEU A 66 -7.55 0.33 1.11
C LEU A 66 -6.46 0.97 1.97
N GLN A 67 -5.21 0.56 1.80
CA GLN A 67 -4.08 1.19 2.52
C GLN A 67 -3.98 2.67 2.22
N PHE A 68 -4.10 3.05 0.95
CA PHE A 68 -4.06 4.47 0.56
C PHE A 68 -5.27 5.25 1.10
N LEU A 69 -6.46 4.63 1.10
CA LEU A 69 -7.70 5.28 1.55
C LEU A 69 -7.73 5.54 3.06
N TYR A 70 -7.18 4.61 3.85
CA TYR A 70 -7.22 4.65 5.32
C TYR A 70 -5.85 4.96 5.95
N ASP A 71 -4.84 5.27 5.14
CA ASP A 71 -3.46 5.53 5.56
C ASP A 71 -2.89 4.43 6.49
N LEU A 72 -3.00 3.18 6.04
CA LEU A 72 -2.62 2.00 6.83
C LEU A 72 -1.25 1.47 6.42
N SER A 73 -0.44 1.07 7.41
CA SER A 73 0.75 0.24 7.18
C SER A 73 0.40 -1.18 6.73
N ASP A 74 1.37 -1.94 6.24
CA ASP A 74 1.16 -3.34 5.81
C ASP A 74 0.64 -4.24 6.93
N ARG A 75 1.18 -4.10 8.14
CA ARG A 75 0.74 -4.88 9.31
C ARG A 75 -0.66 -4.46 9.77
N GLN A 76 -0.93 -3.16 9.79
CA GLN A 76 -2.26 -2.66 10.14
C GLN A 76 -3.29 -3.09 9.10
N LEU A 77 -2.94 -3.13 7.81
CA LEU A 77 -3.84 -3.63 6.78
C LEU A 77 -4.23 -5.09 7.08
N GLU A 78 -3.25 -5.95 7.38
CA GLU A 78 -3.49 -7.34 7.72
C GLU A 78 -4.41 -7.49 8.93
N GLU A 79 -4.13 -6.77 10.02
CA GLU A 79 -4.96 -6.74 11.23
C GLU A 79 -6.39 -6.26 10.92
N GLN A 80 -6.54 -5.14 10.21
CA GLN A 80 -7.84 -4.60 9.83
C GLN A 80 -8.61 -5.53 8.88
N LEU A 81 -7.92 -6.28 8.02
CA LEU A 81 -8.55 -7.29 7.17
C LEU A 81 -9.04 -8.49 7.98
N ASN A 82 -8.36 -8.84 9.07
CA ASN A 82 -8.83 -9.88 9.97
C ASN A 82 -10.02 -9.43 10.81
N ASP A 83 -10.04 -8.18 11.25
CA ASP A 83 -11.09 -7.66 12.15
C ASP A 83 -12.35 -7.19 11.41
N ARG A 84 -12.20 -6.49 10.28
CA ARG A 84 -13.31 -5.79 9.62
C ARG A 84 -13.87 -6.58 8.44
N ILE A 85 -15.11 -7.06 8.61
CA ILE A 85 -15.90 -7.72 7.57
C ILE A 85 -16.08 -6.82 6.33
N SER A 86 -16.20 -5.51 6.51
CA SER A 86 -16.35 -4.55 5.39
C SER A 86 -15.13 -4.52 4.47
N PHE A 87 -13.93 -4.73 5.00
CA PHE A 87 -12.70 -4.79 4.20
C PHE A 87 -12.65 -6.11 3.43
N ARG A 88 -12.94 -7.24 4.09
CA ARG A 88 -13.03 -8.56 3.43
C ARG A 88 -14.02 -8.56 2.26
N TYR A 89 -15.19 -7.95 2.47
CA TYR A 89 -16.18 -7.75 1.40
C TYR A 89 -15.59 -6.97 0.21
N PHE A 90 -14.88 -5.88 0.47
CA PHE A 90 -14.27 -5.08 -0.60
C PHE A 90 -13.25 -5.87 -1.43
N LEU A 91 -12.43 -6.70 -0.77
CA LEU A 91 -11.47 -7.59 -1.43
C LEU A 91 -12.15 -8.74 -2.18
N GLY A 92 -13.35 -9.15 -1.75
CA GLY A 92 -14.06 -10.32 -2.28
C GLY A 92 -13.44 -11.64 -1.80
N VAL A 93 -12.94 -11.64 -0.56
CA VAL A 93 -12.44 -12.84 0.14
C VAL A 93 -13.55 -13.33 1.05
N ASP A 94 -13.69 -14.64 1.23
CA ASP A 94 -14.67 -15.16 2.19
C ASP A 94 -14.31 -14.82 3.63
N PRO A 95 -15.30 -14.81 4.55
CA PRO A 95 -15.02 -14.65 5.97
C PRO A 95 -14.11 -15.75 6.53
N THR A 96 -14.20 -16.97 5.98
CA THR A 96 -13.45 -18.14 6.43
C THR A 96 -12.08 -18.28 5.77
N ASP A 97 -11.86 -17.64 4.62
CA ASP A 97 -10.59 -17.75 3.90
C ASP A 97 -9.51 -16.93 4.62
N PRO A 98 -8.24 -17.43 4.65
CA PRO A 98 -7.14 -16.68 5.23
C PRO A 98 -6.80 -15.46 4.38
N VAL A 99 -6.48 -14.36 5.06
CA VAL A 99 -6.02 -13.12 4.45
C VAL A 99 -4.53 -13.24 4.09
N PRO A 100 -4.05 -12.60 3.01
CA PRO A 100 -2.62 -12.52 2.76
C PRO A 100 -1.86 -11.80 3.89
N ASP A 101 -0.73 -12.36 4.28
CA ASP A 101 0.21 -11.77 5.24
C ASP A 101 0.82 -10.46 4.72
N HIS A 102 1.24 -9.57 5.63
CA HIS A 102 1.86 -8.27 5.31
C HIS A 102 2.99 -8.37 4.26
N THR A 103 3.81 -9.43 4.32
CA THR A 103 4.92 -9.66 3.39
C THR A 103 4.48 -9.84 1.94
N VAL A 104 3.26 -10.31 1.72
CA VAL A 104 2.68 -10.50 0.37
C VAL A 104 2.43 -9.15 -0.30
N TYR A 105 2.05 -8.13 0.47
CA TYR A 105 1.83 -6.78 -0.04
C TYR A 105 3.15 -6.08 -0.35
N CYS A 106 4.17 -6.23 0.50
CA CYS A 106 5.51 -5.69 0.22
C CYS A 106 6.03 -6.23 -1.12
N ARG A 107 6.08 -7.56 -1.28
CA ARG A 107 6.54 -8.21 -2.52
C ARG A 107 5.73 -7.81 -3.75
N PHE A 108 4.44 -7.53 -3.58
CA PHE A 108 3.58 -7.10 -4.68
C PHE A 108 3.89 -5.68 -5.13
N ARG A 109 4.25 -4.77 -4.21
CA ARG A 109 4.70 -3.43 -4.58
C ARG A 109 6.03 -3.48 -5.31
N ASP A 110 6.97 -4.28 -4.82
CA ASP A 110 8.28 -4.45 -5.46
C ASP A 110 8.13 -5.02 -6.88
N LEU A 111 7.19 -5.95 -7.08
CA LEU A 111 6.90 -6.54 -8.38
C LEU A 111 6.32 -5.54 -9.39
N LEU A 112 5.42 -4.65 -8.95
CA LEU A 112 4.79 -3.67 -9.84
C LEU A 112 5.72 -2.49 -10.13
N GLY A 113 6.50 -2.05 -9.15
CA GLY A 113 7.27 -0.82 -9.20
C GLY A 113 6.41 0.43 -8.94
N ALA A 114 7.06 1.51 -8.50
CA ALA A 114 6.37 2.73 -8.08
C ALA A 114 5.58 3.41 -9.22
N GLU A 115 6.15 3.45 -10.42
CA GLU A 115 5.53 4.11 -11.59
C GLU A 115 4.24 3.40 -12.00
N THR A 116 4.26 2.07 -12.09
CA THR A 116 3.09 1.25 -12.41
C THR A 116 1.99 1.42 -11.39
N ILE A 117 2.34 1.41 -10.10
CA ILE A 117 1.37 1.63 -9.02
C ILE A 117 0.72 3.00 -9.19
N ALA A 118 1.50 4.05 -9.40
CA ALA A 118 0.97 5.40 -9.63
C ALA A 118 0.01 5.45 -10.83
N GLN A 119 0.35 4.80 -11.95
CA GLN A 119 -0.53 4.72 -13.12
C GLN A 119 -1.86 4.02 -12.82
N LEU A 120 -1.80 2.86 -12.13
CA LEU A 120 -3.00 2.11 -11.76
C LEU A 120 -3.91 2.91 -10.81
N PHE A 121 -3.32 3.59 -9.84
CA PHE A 121 -4.06 4.48 -8.93
C PHE A 121 -4.69 5.66 -9.66
N ASN A 122 -3.98 6.27 -10.61
CA ASN A 122 -4.52 7.34 -11.43
C ASN A 122 -5.74 6.89 -12.25
N GLU A 123 -5.73 5.68 -12.81
CA GLU A 123 -6.89 5.14 -13.50
C GLU A 123 -8.08 4.90 -12.55
N VAL A 124 -7.84 4.41 -11.33
CA VAL A 124 -8.89 4.30 -10.31
C VAL A 124 -9.50 5.67 -9.99
N VAL A 125 -8.67 6.69 -9.76
CA VAL A 125 -9.11 8.06 -9.47
C VAL A 125 -9.89 8.65 -10.65
N LYS A 126 -9.44 8.43 -11.88
CA LYS A 126 -10.10 8.86 -13.11
C LYS A 126 -11.50 8.25 -13.26
N GLN A 127 -11.64 6.94 -13.02
CA GLN A 127 -12.96 6.28 -13.00
C GLN A 127 -13.87 6.84 -11.91
N ALA A 128 -13.32 7.07 -10.71
CA ALA A 128 -14.08 7.63 -9.59
C ALA A 128 -14.53 9.09 -9.84
N ARG A 129 -13.71 9.89 -10.54
CA ARG A 129 -14.06 11.24 -11.00
C ARG A 129 -15.16 11.21 -12.06
N ALA A 130 -15.04 10.35 -13.06
CA ALA A 130 -16.04 10.23 -14.13
C ALA A 130 -17.44 9.91 -13.58
N LYS A 131 -17.51 9.10 -12.52
CA LYS A 131 -18.76 8.71 -11.84
C LYS A 131 -19.18 9.66 -10.70
N ARG A 132 -18.56 10.85 -10.60
CA ARG A 132 -18.89 11.92 -9.63
C ARG A 132 -18.82 11.52 -8.15
N LEU A 133 -18.08 10.45 -7.80
CA LEU A 133 -17.82 10.12 -6.38
C LEU A 133 -16.86 11.11 -5.74
N ILE A 134 -15.85 11.52 -6.50
CA ILE A 134 -14.87 12.52 -6.09
C ILE A 134 -15.35 13.85 -6.65
N LYS A 135 -15.76 14.76 -5.75
CA LYS A 135 -15.95 16.17 -6.11
C LYS A 135 -14.58 16.83 -6.03
N ASP A 136 -14.20 17.58 -7.05
CA ASP A 136 -13.03 18.45 -7.02
C ASP A 136 -13.32 19.60 -6.04
N ARG A 137 -13.18 19.32 -4.74
CA ARG A 137 -13.10 20.40 -3.75
C ARG A 137 -11.72 21.02 -3.92
N LEU A 138 -11.68 22.33 -4.09
CA LEU A 138 -10.45 23.10 -3.96
C LEU A 138 -9.87 22.81 -2.56
N CYS A 139 -8.83 21.99 -2.49
CA CYS A 139 -8.08 21.74 -1.28
C CYS A 139 -6.92 22.73 -1.26
N ILE A 140 -7.09 23.81 -0.51
CA ILE A 140 -5.99 24.74 -0.23
C ILE A 140 -5.17 24.09 0.89
N VAL A 141 -3.98 23.62 0.55
CA VAL A 141 -3.02 23.08 1.51
C VAL A 141 -2.11 24.22 1.95
N ASP A 142 -2.26 24.69 3.18
CA ASP A 142 -1.35 25.68 3.76
C ASP A 142 -0.11 24.97 4.30
N ALA A 143 1.03 25.10 3.60
CA ALA A 143 2.30 24.55 4.01
C ALA A 143 3.04 25.58 4.88
N THR A 144 2.70 25.63 6.17
CA THR A 144 3.49 26.41 7.13
C THR A 144 4.76 25.64 7.49
N HIS A 145 5.92 26.22 7.19
CA HIS A 145 7.21 25.60 7.49
C HIS A 145 7.50 25.70 8.99
N VAL A 146 7.40 24.58 9.72
CA VAL A 146 7.80 24.51 11.14
C VAL A 146 9.30 24.22 11.21
N GLN A 147 10.09 25.16 11.74
CA GLN A 147 11.49 24.90 12.05
C GLN A 147 11.58 23.91 13.22
N ALA A 148 12.11 22.72 12.97
CA ALA A 148 12.36 21.76 14.02
C ALA A 148 13.54 22.22 14.90
N LYS A 149 13.35 22.22 16.23
CA LYS A 149 14.43 22.46 17.19
C LYS A 149 15.30 21.21 17.30
N VAL A 150 16.12 20.97 16.29
CA VAL A 150 17.07 19.85 16.26
C VAL A 150 18.34 20.28 16.97
N ASN A 151 18.81 19.48 17.93
CA ASN A 151 20.11 19.68 18.56
C ASN A 151 21.21 19.24 17.57
N THR A 152 21.71 20.18 16.77
CA THR A 152 22.78 19.97 15.79
C THR A 152 24.12 19.61 16.44
N TYR A 153 24.33 19.97 17.71
CA TYR A 153 25.55 19.62 18.45
C TYR A 153 25.63 18.11 18.70
N ARG A 154 24.51 17.46 19.04
CA ARG A 154 24.42 16.01 19.26
C ARG A 154 24.52 15.20 17.96
N MET A 155 24.24 15.80 16.80
CA MET A 155 24.44 15.16 15.49
C MET A 155 25.91 15.18 15.03
N ASN A 156 26.69 16.18 15.47
CA ASN A 156 28.12 16.27 15.15
C ASN A 156 29.01 15.50 16.14
N SER A 157 28.55 15.25 17.38
CA SER A 157 29.32 14.46 18.35
C SER A 157 29.47 12.99 17.96
N ASN A 158 28.55 12.42 17.15
CA ASN A 158 28.68 11.06 16.63
C ASN A 158 29.57 10.96 15.38
N ARG A 159 30.16 12.06 14.90
CA ARG A 159 31.09 12.05 13.76
C ARG A 159 32.56 12.01 14.15
N ASN A 160 32.89 12.29 15.41
CA ASN A 160 34.27 12.52 15.84
C ASN A 160 34.77 11.65 17.00
N ASP A 161 34.00 10.67 17.48
CA ASP A 161 34.43 9.75 18.55
C ASP A 161 35.03 8.45 17.99
N ASP A 162 36.02 8.60 17.09
CA ASP A 162 36.97 7.52 16.73
C ASP A 162 38.40 7.89 17.19
N THR A 163 38.53 8.52 18.38
CA THR A 163 39.85 8.70 19.02
C THR A 163 39.80 8.44 20.53
N SER A 164 40.16 7.21 20.92
CA SER A 164 40.61 6.73 22.26
C SER A 164 39.62 6.90 23.45
N SER A 165 39.08 5.87 24.11
CA SER A 165 39.76 4.71 24.71
C SER A 165 38.71 3.71 25.24
N GLY A 166 38.49 2.63 24.49
CA GLY A 166 37.82 1.39 24.89
C GLY A 166 38.63 0.21 24.34
N PRO A 167 38.45 -1.04 24.82
CA PRO A 167 39.21 -2.17 24.30
C PRO A 167 38.99 -2.24 22.77
N PRO A 168 40.05 -2.48 21.98
CA PRO A 168 39.97 -2.38 20.53
C PRO A 168 38.80 -3.22 20.01
N SER A 169 37.92 -2.60 19.23
CA SER A 169 36.96 -3.31 18.43
C SER A 169 37.75 -4.30 17.55
N HIS A 170 37.53 -5.59 17.78
CA HIS A 170 38.08 -6.63 16.92
C HIS A 170 37.42 -6.44 15.55
N VAL A 171 38.14 -5.81 14.61
CA VAL A 171 37.73 -5.80 13.21
C VAL A 171 38.06 -7.18 12.69
N ASP A 172 37.04 -8.00 12.46
CA ASP A 172 37.21 -9.32 11.88
C ASP A 172 37.84 -9.18 10.48
N PRO A 173 39.05 -9.73 10.24
CA PRO A 173 39.80 -9.52 9.00
C PRO A 173 39.14 -10.09 7.73
N ASP A 174 38.04 -10.83 7.87
CA ASP A 174 37.29 -11.48 6.79
C ASP A 174 36.01 -10.73 6.38
N ALA A 175 35.68 -9.61 7.05
CA ALA A 175 34.53 -8.79 6.73
C ALA A 175 34.76 -7.97 5.43
N SER A 176 34.36 -8.55 4.29
CA SER A 176 34.57 -8.00 2.94
C SER A 176 33.61 -6.88 2.52
N HIS A 177 32.61 -6.52 3.32
CA HIS A 177 31.59 -5.55 2.92
C HIS A 177 31.17 -4.65 4.08
N GLY A 178 31.53 -3.36 4.03
CA GLY A 178 31.03 -2.42 5.03
C GLY A 178 31.67 -1.04 5.13
N HIS A 179 31.97 -0.33 4.02
CA HIS A 179 31.98 1.13 4.09
C HIS A 179 31.83 1.78 2.71
N ASN A 180 30.72 2.48 2.48
CA ASN A 180 30.64 3.42 1.36
C ASN A 180 29.82 4.64 1.78
N ILE A 181 30.50 5.61 2.37
CA ILE A 181 30.00 6.97 2.53
C ILE A 181 30.88 7.87 1.67
N ASN A 182 30.52 8.03 0.40
CA ASN A 182 30.70 9.32 -0.26
C ASN A 182 29.93 9.44 -1.58
N GLN A 183 29.24 10.58 -1.68
CA GLN A 183 28.81 11.29 -2.89
C GLN A 183 27.50 10.85 -3.57
N ARG A 184 26.44 11.64 -3.36
CA ARG A 184 25.90 12.52 -4.42
C ARG A 184 24.95 13.58 -3.85
N THR A 185 25.39 14.82 -3.96
CA THR A 185 24.57 16.04 -3.88
C THR A 185 23.61 16.12 -5.09
N SER A 186 22.31 16.24 -4.80
CA SER A 186 21.17 16.87 -5.52
C SER A 186 20.94 16.55 -7.02
N PRO A 187 19.69 16.26 -7.44
CA PRO A 187 18.73 17.35 -7.68
C PRO A 187 17.28 17.04 -7.27
N SER A 188 16.51 18.11 -7.09
CA SER A 188 15.06 18.15 -6.87
C SER A 188 14.28 17.17 -7.74
N LEU A 189 13.59 16.21 -7.13
CA LEU A 189 12.52 15.46 -7.76
C LEU A 189 11.20 15.96 -7.17
N ASP A 190 10.52 16.77 -7.98
CA ASP A 190 9.13 17.20 -7.86
C ASP A 190 8.24 15.95 -7.81
N THR A 191 8.14 15.33 -6.64
CA THR A 191 7.22 14.22 -6.41
C THR A 191 5.95 14.82 -5.85
N LYS A 192 5.10 15.32 -6.75
CA LYS A 192 3.74 15.77 -6.41
C LYS A 192 2.90 14.56 -6.00
N TRP A 193 2.93 14.24 -4.72
CA TRP A 193 1.90 13.42 -4.09
C TRP A 193 0.67 14.29 -3.88
N VAL A 194 -0.40 14.00 -4.61
CA VAL A 194 -1.72 14.54 -4.29
C VAL A 194 -2.31 13.64 -3.20
N SER A 195 -2.29 14.10 -1.96
CA SER A 195 -3.01 13.47 -0.86
C SER A 195 -4.51 13.80 -1.00
N VAL A 196 -5.31 12.82 -1.42
CA VAL A 196 -6.78 12.94 -1.43
C VAL A 196 -7.30 12.43 -0.09
N SER A 197 -7.51 13.34 0.86
CA SER A 197 -8.14 13.01 2.13
C SER A 197 -9.67 13.01 1.96
N ILE A 198 -10.28 11.82 1.95
CA ILE A 198 -11.74 11.65 1.89
C ILE A 198 -12.26 11.58 3.33
N LYS A 199 -12.78 12.71 3.85
CA LYS A 199 -13.55 12.70 5.10
C LYS A 199 -14.94 12.12 4.81
N THR A 200 -15.24 10.97 5.41
CA THR A 200 -16.60 10.43 5.51
C THR A 200 -17.44 11.37 6.39
N ALA A 201 -18.45 12.01 5.80
CA ALA A 201 -19.51 12.65 6.57
C ALA A 201 -20.52 11.57 7.01
N THR A 202 -20.95 11.70 8.26
CA THR A 202 -21.85 10.85 9.04
C THR A 202 -23.06 10.31 8.29
#